data_AF-A0AAE8DJD5-F1
#
_entry.id   AF-A0AAE8DJD5-F1
#
_cell.length_a   1.000
_cell.length_b   1.000
_cell.length_c   1.000
_cell.angle_alpha   90.00
_cell.angle_beta   90.00
_cell.angle_gamma   90.00
#
_symmetry.space_group_name_H-M   'P 1'
#
loop_
_entity.id
_entity.type
_entity.pdbx_description
1 polymer ?
#
loop_
_entity_poly.entity_id
_entity_poly.type
_entity_poly.pdbx_seq_one_letter_code
_entity_poly.pdbx_strand_id
1 'polypeptide(L)'
;MKDDTVYGGYNADRDRNKYYKSAVNEELSSVLLSNTITTDEIKKSNYQITSSPKRFLDDKLMKEEYSPEFEGRYSIKDSQFSKVRITYNNEFLPTKIEWYYKGEEGIKWYTWRTYSYPFKNKTEFDKKLDEQIQLIKDIEEEYELEAKNG
;
A
#
# COMPACT_ATOMS: atom_id res chain seq x y z
N MET A 1 -10.64 -9.32 5.64
CA MET A 1 -11.87 -9.25 6.45
C MET A 1 -13.04 -9.44 5.51
N LYS A 2 -13.93 -10.37 5.81
CA LYS A 2 -15.23 -10.51 5.15
C LYS A 2 -16.25 -10.79 6.25
N ASP A 3 -17.36 -10.06 6.26
CA ASP A 3 -18.42 -10.23 7.27
C ASP A 3 -17.90 -10.26 8.72
N ASP A 4 -17.09 -9.25 9.08
CA ASP A 4 -16.41 -9.09 10.38
C ASP A 4 -15.43 -10.22 10.79
N THR A 5 -15.20 -11.19 9.90
CA THR A 5 -14.28 -12.32 10.13
C THR A 5 -12.91 -12.01 9.53
N VAL A 6 -11.86 -12.16 10.36
CA VAL A 6 -10.46 -12.02 9.94
C VAL A 6 -9.90 -13.40 9.64
N TYR A 7 -9.37 -13.59 8.44
CA TYR A 7 -8.68 -14.80 8.02
C TYR A 7 -7.17 -14.54 7.99
N GLY A 8 -6.38 -15.45 8.55
CA GLY A 8 -4.93 -15.28 8.78
C GLY A 8 -4.58 -15.07 10.26
N GLY A 9 -3.35 -15.45 10.65
CA GLY A 9 -2.87 -15.54 12.05
C GLY A 9 -3.04 -14.25 12.85
N TYR A 10 -4.22 -14.08 13.43
CA TYR A 10 -4.61 -12.92 14.22
C TYR A 10 -4.70 -13.32 15.69
N ASN A 11 -3.96 -12.64 16.56
CA ASN A 11 -4.20 -12.71 18.00
C ASN A 11 -5.43 -11.85 18.31
N ALA A 12 -6.49 -12.48 18.82
CA ALA A 12 -7.79 -11.85 19.12
C ALA A 12 -7.70 -10.65 20.09
N ASP A 13 -6.57 -10.49 20.79
CA ASP A 13 -6.34 -9.46 21.80
C ASP A 13 -5.87 -8.10 21.23
N ARG A 14 -5.57 -7.99 19.93
CA ARG A 14 -5.24 -6.69 19.30
C ARG A 14 -6.51 -5.92 18.95
N ASP A 15 -6.54 -4.63 19.26
CA ASP A 15 -7.58 -3.71 18.81
C ASP A 15 -7.64 -3.72 17.26
N ARG A 16 -8.73 -4.25 16.72
CA ARG A 16 -8.96 -4.43 15.28
C ARG A 16 -8.89 -3.11 14.51
N ASN A 17 -9.44 -2.04 15.08
CA ASN A 17 -9.44 -0.73 14.43
C ASN A 17 -8.04 -0.14 14.40
N LYS A 18 -7.27 -0.29 15.49
CA LYS A 18 -5.87 0.13 15.51
C LYS A 18 -5.02 -0.65 14.52
N TYR A 19 -5.19 -1.97 14.45
CA TYR A 19 -4.47 -2.80 13.51
C TYR A 19 -4.80 -2.45 12.06
N TYR A 20 -6.09 -2.33 11.73
CA TYR A 20 -6.53 -1.93 10.39
C TYR A 20 -5.94 -0.57 10.00
N LYS A 21 -6.01 0.41 10.91
CA LYS A 21 -5.43 1.74 10.66
C LYS A 21 -3.91 1.69 10.47
N SER A 22 -3.20 0.90 11.27
CA SER A 22 -1.75 0.69 11.10
C SER A 22 -1.43 0.06 9.74
N ALA A 23 -2.13 -1.00 9.36
CA ALA A 23 -1.94 -1.68 8.08
C ALA A 23 -2.25 -0.75 6.89
N VAL A 24 -3.32 0.03 6.99
CA VAL A 24 -3.66 1.06 6.00
C VAL A 24 -2.56 2.10 5.90
N ASN A 25 -2.05 2.63 7.01
CA ASN A 25 -1.01 3.66 7.00
C ASN A 25 0.36 3.10 6.56
N GLU A 26 0.64 1.82 6.80
CA GLU A 26 1.84 1.14 6.28
C GLU A 26 1.76 0.92 4.76
N GLU A 27 0.58 0.54 4.23
CA GLU A 27 0.41 0.18 2.82
C GLU A 27 0.05 1.37 1.91
N LEU A 28 -0.74 2.32 2.43
CA LEU A 28 -1.22 3.50 1.74
C LEU A 28 -0.53 4.74 2.29
N SER A 29 0.43 5.26 1.52
CA SER A 29 0.99 6.58 1.81
C SER A 29 0.00 7.69 1.45
N SER A 30 0.08 8.80 2.17
CA SER A 30 -0.50 10.10 1.76
C SER A 30 -0.29 10.42 0.28
N VAL A 31 0.83 10.03 -0.32
CA VAL A 31 1.12 10.20 -1.75
C VAL A 31 0.02 9.60 -2.62
N LEU A 32 -0.52 8.44 -2.23
CA LEU A 32 -1.63 7.77 -2.91
C LEU A 32 -2.99 8.37 -2.55
N LEU A 33 -3.10 8.88 -1.32
CA LEU A 33 -4.35 9.44 -0.77
C LEU A 33 -4.52 10.93 -1.08
N SER A 34 -3.48 11.61 -1.56
CA SER A 34 -3.51 13.05 -1.78
C SER A 34 -4.27 13.35 -3.07
N ASN A 35 -5.40 14.03 -2.92
CA ASN A 35 -6.16 14.57 -4.06
C ASN A 35 -5.47 15.78 -4.72
N THR A 36 -4.18 15.98 -4.46
CA THR A 36 -3.42 17.16 -4.89
C THR A 36 -2.95 17.08 -6.34
N ILE A 37 -2.99 15.87 -6.92
CA ILE A 37 -2.52 15.59 -8.28
C ILE A 37 -3.73 15.41 -9.18
N THR A 38 -3.81 16.24 -10.21
CA THR A 38 -4.92 16.18 -11.18
C THR A 38 -4.59 15.27 -12.36
N THR A 39 -5.62 14.70 -12.99
CA THR A 39 -5.44 13.88 -14.21
C THR A 39 -4.81 14.67 -15.36
N ASP A 40 -5.09 15.97 -15.46
CA ASP A 40 -4.46 16.85 -16.46
C ASP A 40 -2.97 17.04 -16.20
N GLU A 41 -2.56 17.14 -14.94
CA GLU A 41 -1.15 17.19 -14.60
C GLU A 41 -0.45 15.87 -14.96
N ILE A 42 -1.06 14.73 -14.64
CA ILE A 42 -0.53 13.41 -14.99
C ILE A 42 -0.34 13.29 -16.51
N LYS A 43 -1.30 13.76 -17.31
CA LYS A 43 -1.17 13.77 -18.78
C LYS A 43 -0.02 14.66 -19.25
N LYS A 44 0.06 15.90 -18.75
CA LYS A 44 1.10 16.87 -19.11
C LYS A 44 2.50 16.40 -18.73
N SER A 45 2.62 15.56 -17.70
CA SER A 45 3.89 15.01 -17.24
C SER A 45 4.23 13.65 -17.88
N ASN A 46 3.52 13.24 -18.95
CA ASN A 46 3.66 11.92 -19.58
C ASN A 46 3.54 10.77 -18.57
N TYR A 47 2.53 10.82 -17.71
CA TYR A 47 2.22 9.82 -16.68
C TYR A 47 3.30 9.62 -15.62
N GLN A 48 4.26 10.54 -15.50
CA GLN A 48 5.29 10.51 -14.48
C GLN A 48 5.48 11.88 -13.83
N ILE A 49 5.13 12.01 -12.55
CA ILE A 49 5.28 13.26 -11.80
C ILE A 49 6.51 13.15 -10.92
N THR A 50 7.40 14.14 -10.99
CA THR A 50 8.55 14.26 -10.10
C THR A 50 8.49 15.59 -9.36
N SER A 51 8.56 15.56 -8.03
CA SER A 51 8.54 16.78 -7.23
C SER A 51 9.28 16.61 -5.91
N SER A 52 9.30 17.67 -5.09
CA SER A 52 9.83 17.59 -3.73
C SER A 52 8.92 16.71 -2.86
N PRO A 53 9.47 16.00 -1.85
CA PRO A 53 8.67 15.18 -0.94
C PRO A 53 7.53 15.96 -0.28
N LYS A 54 7.81 17.20 0.13
CA LYS A 54 6.87 18.09 0.82
C LYS A 54 5.57 18.31 0.05
N ARG A 55 5.60 18.21 -1.29
CA ARG A 55 4.39 18.34 -2.11
C ARG A 55 3.35 17.26 -1.81
N PHE A 56 3.82 16.07 -1.43
CA PHE A 56 2.97 14.89 -1.29
C PHE A 56 2.66 14.53 0.16
N LEU A 57 3.21 15.27 1.13
CA LEU A 57 2.97 15.06 2.55
C LEU A 57 1.56 15.50 2.95
N ASP A 58 0.98 14.77 3.89
CA ASP A 58 -0.14 15.26 4.67
C ASP A 58 0.32 15.59 6.10
N ASP A 59 0.37 16.88 6.42
CA ASP A 59 0.77 17.39 7.74
C ASP A 59 -0.13 16.87 8.88
N LYS A 60 -1.36 16.44 8.58
CA LYS A 60 -2.25 15.82 9.57
C LYS A 60 -1.81 14.40 9.89
N LEU A 61 -1.38 13.66 8.86
CA LEU A 61 -0.94 12.27 9.00
C LEU A 61 0.40 12.15 9.72
N MET A 62 1.27 13.17 9.64
CA MET A 62 2.52 13.23 10.43
C MET A 62 2.31 13.28 11.95
N LYS A 63 1.10 13.61 12.42
CA LYS A 63 0.77 13.71 13.84
C LYS A 63 0.01 12.49 14.37
N GLU A 64 -0.25 11.51 13.52
CA GLU A 64 -0.92 10.29 13.95
C GLU A 64 0.02 9.38 14.75
N GLU A 65 -0.55 8.70 15.75
CA GLU A 65 0.15 7.68 16.57
C GLU A 65 0.88 6.66 15.69
N TYR A 66 0.26 6.30 14.56
CA TYR A 66 0.83 5.46 13.52
C TYR A 66 0.90 6.26 12.22
N SER A 67 1.86 7.19 12.13
CA SER A 67 2.08 7.96 10.90
C SER A 67 2.39 7.03 9.72
N PRO A 68 1.88 7.28 8.51
CA PRO A 68 2.20 6.48 7.34
C PRO A 68 3.71 6.45 7.08
N GLU A 69 4.19 5.39 6.40
CA GLU A 69 5.63 5.19 6.21
C GLU A 69 6.29 6.41 5.53
N PHE A 70 5.61 7.05 4.57
CA PHE A 70 6.13 8.21 3.85
C PHE A 70 6.34 9.42 4.77
N GLU A 71 5.34 9.79 5.57
CA GLU A 71 5.37 10.83 6.61
C GLU A 71 6.44 10.53 7.68
N GLY A 72 6.49 9.29 8.15
CA GLY A 72 7.46 8.83 9.15
C GLY A 72 8.89 8.94 8.63
N ARG A 73 9.14 8.48 7.40
CA ARG A 73 10.45 8.58 6.75
C ARG A 73 10.85 10.03 6.52
N TYR A 74 9.95 10.88 6.03
CA TYR A 74 10.25 12.31 5.82
C TYR A 74 10.67 13.01 7.12
N SER A 75 10.09 12.61 8.26
CA SER A 75 10.40 13.19 9.58
C SER A 75 11.78 12.80 10.12
N ILE A 76 12.39 11.73 9.59
CA ILE A 76 13.75 11.31 9.96
C ILE A 76 14.75 12.19 9.22
N LYS A 77 15.52 13.01 9.95
CA LYS A 77 16.51 13.95 9.39
C LYS A 77 17.52 13.30 8.44
N ASP A 78 17.82 12.02 8.64
CA ASP A 78 18.80 11.25 7.85
C ASP A 78 18.20 10.53 6.64
N SER A 79 16.87 10.55 6.43
CA SER A 79 16.27 9.85 5.29
C SER A 79 16.52 10.53 3.94
N GLN A 80 16.99 11.78 3.92
CA GLN A 80 17.63 12.53 2.82
C GLN A 80 17.11 12.30 1.39
N PHE A 81 15.83 11.97 1.21
CA PHE A 81 15.26 11.90 -0.13
C PHE A 81 14.87 13.31 -0.58
N SER A 82 15.45 13.75 -1.69
CA SER A 82 15.32 15.14 -2.17
C SER A 82 14.24 15.30 -3.25
N LYS A 83 13.82 14.19 -3.87
CA LYS A 83 12.74 14.14 -4.85
C LYS A 83 11.95 12.86 -4.67
N VAL A 84 10.68 12.91 -5.04
CA VAL A 84 9.79 11.77 -5.15
C VAL A 84 9.26 11.73 -6.56
N ARG A 85 9.15 10.54 -7.12
CA ARG A 85 8.59 10.30 -8.43
C ARG A 85 7.47 9.29 -8.32
N ILE A 86 6.35 9.59 -8.96
CA ILE A 86 5.18 8.72 -9.02
C ILE A 86 4.91 8.45 -10.49
N THR A 87 4.78 7.17 -10.83
CA THR A 87 4.39 6.71 -12.17
C THR A 87 2.93 6.28 -12.13
N TYR A 88 2.20 6.58 -13.20
CA TYR A 88 0.77 6.28 -13.34
C TYR A 88 0.52 5.37 -14.53
N ASN A 89 -0.57 4.60 -14.48
CA ASN A 89 -1.10 3.90 -15.66
C ASN A 89 -2.05 4.81 -16.47
N ASN A 90 -2.58 4.30 -17.58
CA ASN A 90 -3.52 5.03 -18.45
C ASN A 90 -4.88 5.34 -17.79
N GLU A 91 -5.17 4.73 -16.64
CA GLU A 91 -6.36 4.97 -15.83
C GLU A 91 -6.10 5.98 -14.70
N PHE A 92 -4.94 6.64 -14.72
CA PHE A 92 -4.50 7.62 -13.73
C PHE A 92 -4.29 7.03 -12.32
N LEU A 93 -4.10 5.72 -12.23
CA LEU A 93 -3.77 5.04 -10.97
C LEU A 93 -2.25 4.97 -10.79
N PRO A 94 -1.72 5.30 -9.60
CA PRO A 94 -0.29 5.25 -9.32
C PRO A 94 0.22 3.80 -9.31
N THR A 95 1.19 3.46 -10.15
CA THR A 95 1.76 2.11 -10.27
C THR A 95 3.12 1.97 -9.61
N LYS A 96 3.82 3.08 -9.36
CA LYS A 96 5.17 3.05 -8.78
C LYS A 96 5.48 4.34 -8.05
N ILE A 97 6.10 4.23 -6.88
CA ILE A 97 6.66 5.36 -6.13
C ILE A 97 8.15 5.13 -5.95
N GLU A 98 8.94 6.14 -6.31
CA GLU A 98 10.39 6.12 -6.22
C GLU A 98 10.90 7.33 -5.43
N TRP A 99 11.91 7.11 -4.60
CA TRP A 99 12.60 8.14 -3.83
C TRP A 99 13.96 8.43 -4.44
N TYR A 100 14.31 9.70 -4.56
CA TYR A 100 15.63 10.12 -4.99
C TYR A 100 16.51 10.37 -3.77
N TYR A 101 17.32 9.38 -3.45
CA TYR A 101 18.17 9.37 -2.27
C TYR A 101 19.62 9.69 -2.65
N LYS A 102 20.27 10.53 -1.83
CA LYS A 102 21.71 10.77 -1.89
C LYS A 102 22.36 10.04 -0.72
N GLY A 103 22.96 8.89 -1.01
CA GLY A 103 23.76 8.13 -0.05
C GLY A 103 25.25 8.41 -0.19
N GLU A 104 26.05 7.77 0.66
CA GLU A 104 27.51 7.84 0.59
C GLU A 104 28.05 7.34 -0.77
N GLU A 105 27.37 6.37 -1.38
CA GLU A 105 27.71 5.80 -2.70
C GLU A 105 27.19 6.62 -3.91
N GLY A 106 26.55 7.77 -3.68
CA GLY A 106 26.05 8.65 -4.75
C GLY A 106 24.53 8.79 -4.79
N ILE A 107 24.04 9.36 -5.90
CA ILE A 107 22.63 9.75 -6.02
C ILE A 107 21.87 8.77 -6.92
N LYS A 108 20.87 8.09 -6.38
CA LYS A 108 20.09 7.07 -7.10
C LYS A 108 18.59 7.15 -6.81
N TRP A 109 17.81 6.67 -7.77
CA TRP A 109 16.39 6.41 -7.57
C TRP A 109 16.24 5.04 -6.91
N TYR A 110 15.46 5.00 -5.83
CA TYR A 110 15.09 3.78 -5.12
C TYR A 110 13.60 3.54 -5.30
N THR A 111 13.22 2.38 -5.82
CA THR A 111 11.81 1.99 -5.87
C THR A 111 11.34 1.64 -4.48
N TRP A 112 10.42 2.44 -3.94
CA TRP A 112 9.86 2.21 -2.62
C TRP A 112 8.69 1.24 -2.70
N ARG A 113 7.69 1.53 -3.54
CA ARG A 113 6.50 0.67 -3.72
C ARG A 113 6.17 0.52 -5.20
N THR A 114 5.61 -0.64 -5.52
CA THR A 114 4.96 -0.91 -6.81
C THR A 114 3.55 -1.38 -6.53
N TYR A 115 2.59 -0.85 -7.27
CA TYR A 115 1.18 -1.18 -7.15
C TYR A 115 0.74 -1.92 -8.41
N SER A 116 -0.02 -2.98 -8.19
CA SER A 116 -0.72 -3.69 -9.25
C SER A 116 -2.21 -3.58 -8.98
N TYR A 117 -2.97 -3.36 -10.05
CA TYR A 117 -4.44 -3.31 -10.01
C TYR A 117 -4.98 -4.49 -10.82
N PRO A 118 -4.80 -5.73 -10.34
CA PRO A 118 -5.14 -6.94 -11.10
C PRO A 118 -6.65 -7.15 -11.26
N PHE A 119 -7.47 -6.40 -10.51
CA PHE A 119 -8.93 -6.48 -10.56
C PHE A 119 -9.48 -5.15 -11.04
N LYS A 120 -10.42 -5.20 -11.99
CA LYS A 120 -11.01 -4.01 -12.59
C LYS A 120 -11.95 -3.28 -11.63
N ASN A 121 -12.59 -4.01 -10.72
CA ASN A 121 -13.55 -3.48 -9.76
C ASN A 121 -13.64 -4.38 -8.52
N LYS A 122 -14.38 -3.89 -7.51
CA LYS A 122 -14.60 -4.62 -6.26
C LYS A 122 -15.27 -5.98 -6.46
N THR A 123 -16.22 -6.10 -7.39
CA THR A 123 -16.91 -7.37 -7.66
C THR A 123 -15.97 -8.45 -8.17
N GLU A 124 -15.03 -8.12 -9.06
CA GLU A 124 -14.01 -9.07 -9.52
C GLU A 124 -13.06 -9.48 -8.40
N PHE A 125 -12.67 -8.54 -7.54
CA PHE A 125 -11.86 -8.83 -6.36
C PHE A 125 -12.61 -9.76 -5.38
N ASP A 126 -13.85 -9.42 -5.01
CA ASP A 126 -14.67 -10.19 -4.07
C ASP A 126 -14.89 -11.62 -4.59
N LYS A 127 -15.15 -11.79 -5.90
CA LYS A 127 -15.27 -13.11 -6.52
C LYS A 127 -13.98 -13.93 -6.35
N LYS A 128 -12.82 -13.34 -6.63
CA LYS A 128 -11.52 -14.01 -6.52
C LYS A 128 -11.15 -14.31 -5.06
N LEU A 129 -11.54 -13.43 -4.14
CA LEU A 129 -11.39 -13.66 -2.71
C LEU A 129 -12.24 -14.85 -2.24
N ASP A 130 -13.50 -14.94 -2.70
CA ASP A 130 -14.40 -16.04 -2.36
C ASP A 130 -13.89 -17.39 -2.89
N GLU A 131 -13.38 -17.40 -4.12
CA GLU A 131 -12.71 -18.58 -4.71
C GLU A 131 -11.52 -19.03 -3.86
N GLN A 132 -10.68 -18.11 -3.37
CA GLN A 132 -9.54 -18.44 -2.51
C GLN A 132 -9.95 -18.92 -1.11
N ILE A 133 -10.97 -18.30 -0.51
CA ILE A 133 -11.49 -18.73 0.79
C ILE A 133 -12.03 -20.17 0.69
N GLN A 134 -12.75 -20.49 -0.38
CA GLN A 134 -13.26 -21.85 -0.58
C GLN A 134 -12.11 -22.85 -0.75
N LEU A 135 -11.11 -22.52 -1.56
CA LEU A 135 -9.93 -23.38 -1.75
C LEU A 135 -9.22 -23.69 -0.42
N ILE A 136 -9.06 -22.70 0.47
CA ILE A 136 -8.43 -22.92 1.78
C ILE A 136 -9.28 -23.89 2.63
N LYS A 137 -10.60 -23.72 2.64
CA LYS A 137 -11.51 -24.63 3.37
C LYS A 137 -11.44 -26.04 2.83
N ASP A 138 -11.46 -26.20 1.50
CA ASP A 138 -11.38 -27.51 0.85
C ASP A 138 -10.07 -28.22 1.23
N ILE A 139 -8.95 -27.48 1.27
CA ILE A 139 -7.64 -27.99 1.72
C ILE A 139 -7.69 -28.39 3.20
N GLU A 140 -8.25 -27.56 4.09
CA GLU A 140 -8.38 -27.87 5.52
C GLU A 140 -9.23 -29.13 5.77
N GLU A 141 -10.35 -29.28 5.06
CA GLU A 141 -11.21 -30.46 5.13
C GLU A 141 -10.48 -31.73 4.64
N GLU A 142 -9.71 -31.63 3.55
CA GLU A 142 -8.88 -32.75 3.05
C GLU A 142 -7.84 -33.18 4.09
N TYR A 143 -7.10 -32.25 4.69
CA TYR A 143 -6.14 -32.55 5.77
C TYR A 143 -6.81 -33.21 6.99
N GLU A 144 -8.00 -32.74 7.39
CA GLU A 144 -8.73 -33.34 8.50
C GLU A 144 -9.23 -34.76 8.19
N LEU A 145 -9.62 -35.04 6.94
CA LEU A 145 -10.03 -36.37 6.49
C LEU A 145 -8.85 -37.34 6.44
N GLU A 146 -7.69 -36.89 5.93
CA GLU A 146 -6.46 -37.67 5.95
C GLU A 146 -6.01 -38.00 7.38
N ALA A 147 -6.07 -37.03 8.29
CA ALA A 147 -5.72 -37.22 9.71
C ALA A 147 -6.67 -38.16 10.47
N LYS A 148 -7.93 -38.30 10.03
CA LYS A 148 -8.90 -39.25 10.62
C LYS A 148 -8.80 -40.66 10.06
N ASN A 149 -8.29 -40.81 8.83
CA ASN A 149 -8.24 -42.08 8.12
C ASN A 149 -6.85 -42.74 8.11
N GLY A 150 -5.81 -42.09 8.65
CA GLY A 150 -4.47 -42.64 8.89
C GLY A 150 -4.22 -42.97 10.36
#